data_AF-A0A1J3K2M4-F1
#
_entry.id   AF-A0A1J3K2M4-F1
#
_cell.length_a   1.000
_cell.length_b   1.000
_cell.length_c   1.000
_cell.angle_alpha   90.00
_cell.angle_beta   90.00
_cell.angle_gamma   90.00
#
_symmetry.space_group_name_H-M   'P 1'
#
loop_
_entity.id
_entity.type
_entity.pdbx_description
1 polymer ?
#
loop_
_entity_poly.entity_id
_entity_poly.type
_entity_poly.pdbx_seq_one_letter_code
_entity_poly.pdbx_strand_id
1 'polypeptide(L)'
;MDSDSDSDNLYQLSDTRVFWDVEDFPVPEDRELKMFYDKVERALKMEGYDGELSIYAYGLEKTPQERVEFHEAEIWFVPETGEKSARLNQILLDMIDFARRHPNYQKKNLLLALKDIPEETTELVSVMQGLIKKGYEVFLAVPDDLPESDLPPSTTATLVWRWKSLFDGDVPLDAGSDSDEDEGSSQKIN
;
A
#
# COMPACT_ATOMS: atom_id res chain seq x y z
N MET A 1 16.61 18.71 22.93
CA MET A 1 17.13 17.68 22.01
C MET A 1 16.64 16.37 22.59
N ASP A 2 15.41 15.97 22.23
CA ASP A 2 14.76 14.71 22.62
C ASP A 2 13.54 14.45 21.67
N SER A 3 13.52 15.01 20.46
CA SER A 3 12.35 14.91 19.56
C SER A 3 12.37 13.69 18.65
N ASP A 4 13.55 13.10 18.39
CA ASP A 4 13.70 12.05 17.38
C ASP A 4 13.42 10.64 17.96
N SER A 5 13.58 10.48 19.27
CA SER A 5 13.32 9.21 19.99
C SER A 5 11.83 8.85 20.06
N ASP A 6 10.96 9.85 20.09
CA ASP A 6 9.52 9.65 20.18
C ASP A 6 8.89 9.44 18.79
N SER A 7 9.40 10.10 17.73
CA SER A 7 8.92 9.89 16.37
C SER A 7 9.18 8.47 15.87
N ASP A 8 10.39 7.93 16.11
CA ASP A 8 10.76 6.58 15.64
C ASP A 8 9.89 5.49 16.30
N ASN A 9 9.58 5.65 17.59
CA ASN A 9 8.66 4.74 18.30
C ASN A 9 7.19 4.87 17.83
N LEU A 10 6.77 6.05 17.35
CA LEU A 10 5.41 6.27 16.84
C LEU A 10 5.21 5.62 15.46
N TYR A 11 6.21 5.71 14.57
CA TYR A 11 6.20 5.00 13.30
C TYR A 11 6.26 3.49 13.49
N GLN A 12 7.03 3.01 14.47
CA GLN A 12 7.13 1.59 14.80
C GLN A 12 5.79 0.98 15.23
N LEU A 13 4.90 1.73 15.88
CA LEU A 13 3.59 1.25 16.32
C LEU A 13 2.43 1.71 15.43
N SER A 14 2.71 2.07 14.17
CA SER A 14 1.67 2.56 13.26
C SER A 14 0.88 1.41 12.64
N ASP A 15 -0.42 1.38 12.90
CA ASP A 15 -1.31 0.35 12.35
C ASP A 15 -1.53 0.59 10.86
N THR A 16 -1.50 -0.47 10.07
CA THR A 16 -1.61 -0.39 8.61
C THR A 16 -2.95 -0.94 8.16
N ARG A 17 -3.66 -0.18 7.31
CA ARG A 17 -4.86 -0.65 6.62
C ARG A 17 -4.58 -0.86 5.14
N VAL A 18 -4.78 -2.08 4.67
CA VAL A 18 -4.69 -2.44 3.26
C VAL A 18 -6.07 -2.31 2.62
N PHE A 19 -6.15 -1.55 1.53
CA PHE A 19 -7.31 -1.48 0.65
C PHE A 19 -6.94 -2.14 -0.69
N TRP A 20 -7.54 -3.29 -0.96
CA TRP A 20 -7.14 -4.16 -2.04
C TRP A 20 -8.30 -4.42 -3.01
N ASP A 21 -8.22 -3.96 -4.25
CA ASP A 21 -9.12 -4.38 -5.33
C ASP A 21 -8.64 -5.72 -5.92
N VAL A 22 -9.38 -6.79 -5.60
CA VAL A 22 -9.08 -8.17 -6.00
C VAL A 22 -9.19 -8.38 -7.51
N GLU A 23 -9.98 -7.56 -8.21
CA GLU A 23 -10.14 -7.68 -9.66
C GLU A 23 -8.96 -7.02 -10.40
N ASP A 24 -8.40 -5.95 -9.85
CA ASP A 24 -7.20 -5.32 -10.40
C ASP A 24 -5.93 -6.09 -10.03
N PHE A 25 -5.87 -6.63 -8.82
CA PHE A 25 -4.76 -7.38 -8.25
C PHE A 25 -5.22 -8.75 -7.75
N PRO A 26 -5.47 -9.72 -8.64
CA PRO A 26 -5.90 -11.05 -8.22
C PRO A 26 -4.82 -11.77 -7.42
N VAL A 27 -5.24 -12.75 -6.63
CA VAL A 27 -4.32 -13.71 -5.99
C VAL A 27 -3.48 -14.38 -7.08
N PRO A 28 -2.14 -14.33 -7.03
CA PRO A 28 -1.29 -15.00 -8.02
C PRO A 28 -1.57 -16.51 -8.05
N GLU A 29 -1.64 -17.12 -9.24
CA GLU A 29 -2.05 -18.53 -9.44
C GLU A 29 -1.20 -19.54 -8.64
N ASP A 30 0.04 -19.20 -8.32
CA ASP A 30 1.02 -20.02 -7.63
C ASP A 30 1.23 -19.59 -6.16
N ARG A 31 0.26 -18.89 -5.57
CA ARG A 31 0.33 -18.40 -4.18
C ARG A 31 -0.92 -18.73 -3.39
N GLU A 32 -0.71 -19.00 -2.10
CA GLU A 32 -1.78 -19.29 -1.16
C GLU A 32 -2.25 -18.01 -0.46
N LEU A 33 -3.53 -17.67 -0.62
CA LEU A 33 -4.16 -16.52 0.04
C LEU A 33 -3.99 -16.56 1.56
N LYS A 34 -4.03 -17.76 2.16
CA LYS A 34 -3.91 -17.97 3.61
C LYS A 34 -2.63 -17.40 4.22
N MET A 35 -1.54 -17.31 3.44
CA MET A 35 -0.27 -16.78 3.91
C MET A 35 -0.11 -15.28 3.64
N PHE A 36 -1.08 -14.66 2.95
CA PHE A 36 -0.95 -13.27 2.51
C PHE A 36 -0.85 -12.30 3.68
N TYR A 37 -1.68 -12.45 4.71
CA TYR A 37 -1.64 -11.61 5.91
C TYR A 37 -0.25 -11.63 6.56
N ASP A 38 0.25 -12.82 6.90
CA ASP A 38 1.56 -13.00 7.56
C ASP A 38 2.71 -12.41 6.72
N LYS A 39 2.63 -12.56 5.40
CA LYS A 39 3.64 -12.05 4.47
C LYS A 39 3.63 -10.53 4.38
N VAL A 40 2.45 -9.91 4.29
CA VAL A 40 2.31 -8.44 4.30
C VAL A 40 2.78 -7.89 5.65
N GLU A 41 2.38 -8.52 6.76
CA GLU A 41 2.79 -8.13 8.11
C GLU A 41 4.31 -8.17 8.24
N ARG A 42 4.94 -9.25 7.76
CA ARG A 42 6.40 -9.37 7.73
C ARG A 42 7.06 -8.30 6.87
N ALA A 43 6.56 -8.03 5.66
CA ALA A 43 7.11 -7.01 4.78
C ALA A 43 7.09 -5.62 5.45
N LEU A 44 5.98 -5.27 6.09
CA LEU A 44 5.86 -4.01 6.85
C LEU A 44 6.84 -3.94 8.02
N LYS A 45 6.99 -5.03 8.79
CA LYS A 45 7.93 -5.10 9.92
C LYS A 45 9.39 -4.93 9.49
N MET A 46 9.78 -5.44 8.32
CA MET A 46 11.13 -5.24 7.78
C MET A 46 11.43 -3.77 7.49
N GLU A 47 10.41 -3.00 7.13
CA GLU A 47 10.48 -1.55 6.90
C GLU A 47 10.24 -0.73 8.18
N GLY A 48 10.18 -1.39 9.34
CA GLY A 48 10.04 -0.74 10.64
C GLY A 48 8.60 -0.45 11.08
N TYR A 49 7.58 -0.95 10.38
CA TYR A 49 6.17 -0.80 10.76
C TYR A 49 5.65 -2.07 11.47
N ASP A 50 5.51 -2.02 12.78
CA ASP A 50 5.15 -3.14 13.67
C ASP A 50 3.76 -2.97 14.34
N GLY A 51 2.92 -2.09 13.78
CA GLY A 51 1.53 -1.91 14.23
C GLY A 51 0.57 -3.00 13.73
N GLU A 52 -0.70 -2.90 14.14
CA GLU A 52 -1.76 -3.84 13.74
C GLU A 52 -2.04 -3.76 12.23
N LEU A 53 -2.15 -4.91 11.57
CA LEU A 53 -2.50 -5.01 10.16
C LEU A 53 -4.00 -5.31 10.02
N SER A 54 -4.68 -4.58 9.12
CA SER A 54 -6.04 -4.91 8.71
C SER A 54 -6.17 -4.89 7.20
N ILE A 55 -6.63 -6.00 6.61
CA ILE A 55 -6.75 -6.14 5.15
C ILE A 55 -8.22 -6.16 4.75
N TYR A 56 -8.59 -5.26 3.85
CA TYR A 56 -9.91 -5.18 3.24
C TYR A 56 -9.79 -5.47 1.74
N ALA A 57 -10.42 -6.55 1.30
CA ALA A 57 -10.40 -7.02 -0.08
C ALA A 57 -11.75 -6.72 -0.74
N TYR A 58 -11.74 -5.89 -1.77
CA TYR A 58 -12.90 -5.43 -2.52
C TYR A 58 -12.95 -6.18 -3.84
N GLY A 59 -14.07 -6.79 -4.15
CA GLY A 59 -14.21 -7.56 -5.39
C GLY A 59 -15.64 -7.95 -5.69
N LEU A 60 -15.81 -8.59 -6.83
CA LEU A 60 -17.11 -9.13 -7.22
C LEU A 60 -17.55 -10.23 -6.24
N GLU A 61 -18.87 -10.45 -6.15
CA GLU A 61 -19.45 -11.50 -5.31
C GLU A 61 -18.71 -12.83 -5.47
N LYS A 62 -18.21 -13.35 -4.34
CA LYS A 62 -17.49 -14.63 -4.29
C LYS A 62 -18.39 -15.75 -3.83
N THR A 63 -18.07 -16.98 -4.19
CA THR A 63 -18.76 -18.18 -3.71
C THR A 63 -18.62 -18.30 -2.18
N PRO A 64 -19.50 -19.06 -1.51
CA PRO A 64 -19.37 -19.31 -0.07
C PRO A 64 -18.00 -19.88 0.33
N GLN A 65 -17.40 -20.71 -0.52
CA GLN A 65 -16.09 -21.32 -0.27
C GLN A 65 -14.97 -20.28 -0.32
N GLU A 66 -14.93 -19.45 -1.37
CA GLU A 66 -13.94 -18.36 -1.49
C GLU A 66 -14.07 -17.36 -0.33
N ARG A 67 -15.29 -17.04 0.13
CA ARG A 67 -15.47 -16.17 1.31
C ARG A 67 -14.90 -16.79 2.60
N VAL A 68 -14.99 -18.11 2.75
CA VAL A 68 -14.35 -18.81 3.87
C VAL A 68 -12.82 -18.69 3.75
N GLU A 69 -12.26 -18.83 2.55
CA GLU A 69 -10.82 -18.69 2.32
C GLU A 69 -10.30 -17.29 2.68
N PHE A 70 -11.01 -16.22 2.31
CA PHE A 70 -10.68 -14.86 2.74
C PHE A 70 -10.73 -14.71 4.27
N HIS A 71 -11.78 -15.22 4.90
CA HIS A 71 -11.91 -15.14 6.36
C HIS A 71 -10.82 -15.95 7.09
N GLU A 72 -10.50 -17.16 6.62
CA GLU A 72 -9.41 -17.98 7.16
C GLU A 72 -8.02 -17.36 6.95
N ALA A 73 -7.89 -16.47 5.98
CA ALA A 73 -6.69 -15.67 5.73
C ALA A 73 -6.67 -14.34 6.51
N GLU A 74 -7.63 -14.12 7.43
CA GLU A 74 -7.76 -12.88 8.23
C GLU A 74 -8.03 -11.62 7.37
N ILE A 75 -8.70 -11.80 6.24
CA ILE A 75 -9.01 -10.74 5.29
C ILE A 75 -10.51 -10.45 5.27
N TRP A 76 -10.86 -9.18 5.44
CA TRP A 76 -12.24 -8.71 5.36
C TRP A 76 -12.65 -8.56 3.90
N PHE A 77 -13.39 -9.54 3.38
CA PHE A 77 -13.92 -9.46 2.02
C PHE A 77 -15.17 -8.54 1.98
N VAL A 78 -15.11 -7.53 1.14
CA VAL A 78 -16.18 -6.55 0.88
C VAL A 78 -16.75 -6.83 -0.52
N PRO A 79 -17.90 -7.52 -0.62
CA PRO A 79 -18.53 -7.78 -1.91
C PRO A 79 -19.07 -6.47 -2.49
N GLU A 80 -18.75 -6.23 -3.75
CA GLU A 80 -19.31 -5.13 -4.53
C GLU A 80 -19.93 -5.70 -5.82
N THR A 81 -21.14 -5.26 -6.13
CA THR A 81 -21.92 -5.76 -7.27
C THR A 81 -21.72 -4.93 -8.53
N GLY A 82 -21.06 -3.78 -8.41
CA GLY A 82 -20.81 -2.87 -9.51
C GLY A 82 -19.51 -3.11 -10.29
N GLU A 83 -19.39 -2.35 -11.38
CA GLU A 83 -18.19 -2.29 -12.20
C GLU A 83 -17.03 -1.59 -11.46
N LYS A 84 -15.87 -1.46 -12.13
CA LYS A 84 -14.65 -0.94 -11.52
C LYS A 84 -14.84 0.41 -10.80
N SER A 85 -15.63 1.34 -11.35
CA SER A 85 -15.91 2.64 -10.72
C SER A 85 -16.69 2.53 -9.42
N ALA A 86 -17.62 1.56 -9.30
CA ALA A 86 -18.33 1.31 -8.05
C ALA A 86 -17.39 0.80 -6.96
N ARG A 87 -16.50 -0.14 -7.30
CA ARG A 87 -15.47 -0.63 -6.36
C ARG A 87 -14.52 0.49 -5.93
N LEU A 88 -14.06 1.31 -6.88
CA LEU A 88 -13.22 2.46 -6.57
C LEU A 88 -13.93 3.42 -5.60
N ASN A 89 -15.18 3.79 -5.89
CA ASN A 89 -15.96 4.66 -5.02
C ASN A 89 -16.13 4.08 -3.61
N GLN A 90 -16.37 2.78 -3.48
CA GLN A 90 -16.47 2.11 -2.19
C GLN A 90 -15.15 2.15 -1.42
N ILE A 91 -14.02 1.89 -2.09
CA ILE A 91 -12.68 2.03 -1.50
C ILE A 91 -12.44 3.47 -1.02
N LEU A 92 -12.74 4.48 -1.85
CA LEU A 92 -12.56 5.89 -1.50
C LEU A 92 -13.41 6.28 -0.28
N LEU A 93 -14.67 5.83 -0.22
CA LEU A 93 -15.55 6.07 0.93
C LEU A 93 -14.98 5.45 2.20
N ASP A 94 -14.48 4.21 2.13
CA ASP A 94 -13.90 3.52 3.28
C ASP A 94 -12.57 4.13 3.73
N MET A 95 -11.75 4.64 2.80
CA MET A 95 -10.54 5.40 3.11
C MET A 95 -10.88 6.67 3.88
N ILE A 96 -11.87 7.44 3.41
CA ILE A 96 -12.32 8.67 4.07
C ILE A 96 -12.93 8.35 5.44
N ASP A 97 -13.73 7.29 5.55
CA ASP A 97 -14.34 6.88 6.80
C ASP A 97 -13.31 6.36 7.82
N PHE A 98 -12.32 5.59 7.36
CA PHE A 98 -11.17 5.19 8.16
C PHE A 98 -10.43 6.43 8.69
N ALA A 99 -10.13 7.39 7.82
CA ALA A 99 -9.43 8.59 8.22
C ALA A 99 -10.24 9.43 9.24
N ARG A 100 -11.56 9.48 9.07
CA ARG A 100 -12.48 10.16 10.00
C ARG A 100 -12.53 9.47 11.38
N ARG A 101 -12.52 8.14 11.41
CA ARG A 101 -12.54 7.35 12.66
C ARG A 101 -11.20 7.36 13.41
N HIS A 102 -10.10 7.61 12.73
CA HIS A 102 -8.76 7.60 13.29
C HIS A 102 -8.05 8.96 13.09
N PRO A 103 -8.45 10.02 13.83
CA PRO A 103 -7.90 11.36 13.68
C PRO A 103 -6.43 11.49 14.15
N ASN A 104 -5.86 10.46 14.79
CA ASN A 104 -4.45 10.41 15.18
C ASN A 104 -3.62 9.86 14.01
N TYR A 105 -3.35 10.71 13.03
CA TYR A 105 -2.75 10.38 11.73
C TYR A 105 -1.35 9.75 11.84
N GLN A 106 -0.55 10.19 12.82
CA GLN A 106 0.84 9.76 13.04
C GLN A 106 1.02 8.30 13.49
N LYS A 107 -0.07 7.52 13.56
CA LYS A 107 -0.07 6.11 13.95
C LYS A 107 -0.79 5.21 12.95
N LYS A 108 -1.03 5.70 11.73
CA LYS A 108 -1.88 5.02 10.75
C LYS A 108 -1.29 5.12 9.35
N ASN A 109 -1.08 3.97 8.73
CA ASN A 109 -0.62 3.86 7.36
C ASN A 109 -1.74 3.29 6.48
N LEU A 110 -1.75 3.68 5.21
CA LEU A 110 -2.63 3.11 4.20
C LEU A 110 -1.79 2.42 3.14
N LEU A 111 -2.10 1.16 2.83
CA LEU A 111 -1.52 0.46 1.68
C LEU A 111 -2.62 0.25 0.65
N LEU A 112 -2.40 0.74 -0.57
CA LEU A 112 -3.37 0.68 -1.64
C LEU A 112 -2.92 -0.29 -2.74
N ALA A 113 -3.75 -1.29 -3.04
CA ALA A 113 -3.56 -2.22 -4.15
C ALA A 113 -4.77 -2.13 -5.07
N LEU A 114 -4.82 -1.10 -5.94
CA LEU A 114 -5.84 -0.90 -6.96
C LEU A 114 -5.23 -0.23 -8.20
N LYS A 115 -5.71 -0.57 -9.40
CA LYS A 115 -5.24 0.07 -10.63
C LYS A 115 -6.13 1.27 -10.90
N ASP A 116 -5.53 2.36 -11.34
CA ASP A 116 -6.31 3.54 -11.73
C ASP A 116 -7.32 3.25 -12.85
N ILE A 117 -8.43 3.98 -12.84
CA ILE A 117 -9.34 4.10 -13.98
C ILE A 117 -8.83 5.30 -14.80
N PRO A 118 -8.29 5.10 -16.02
CA PRO A 118 -7.61 6.16 -16.77
C PRO A 118 -8.42 7.45 -17.00
N GLU A 119 -9.75 7.40 -16.88
CA GLU A 119 -10.65 8.54 -17.11
C GLU A 119 -11.22 9.19 -15.82
N GLU A 120 -11.05 8.58 -14.63
CA GLU A 120 -11.68 9.02 -13.36
C GLU A 120 -10.65 9.32 -12.24
N THR A 121 -9.35 9.27 -12.55
CA THR A 121 -8.20 9.37 -11.60
C THR A 121 -8.12 10.64 -10.75
N THR A 122 -8.95 11.65 -10.99
CA THR A 122 -8.89 12.90 -10.23
C THR A 122 -9.28 12.69 -8.76
N GLU A 123 -10.21 11.78 -8.47
CA GLU A 123 -10.74 11.61 -7.11
C GLU A 123 -9.79 10.82 -6.21
N LEU A 124 -9.26 9.69 -6.69
CA LEU A 124 -8.28 8.90 -5.93
C LEU A 124 -7.04 9.72 -5.59
N VAL A 125 -6.47 10.40 -6.58
CA VAL A 125 -5.30 11.28 -6.38
C VAL A 125 -5.63 12.39 -5.38
N SER A 126 -6.81 13.02 -5.48
CA SER A 126 -7.23 14.06 -4.54
C SER A 126 -7.38 13.55 -3.10
N VAL A 127 -7.97 12.36 -2.92
CA VAL A 127 -8.12 11.74 -1.60
C VAL A 127 -6.76 11.38 -1.03
N MET A 128 -5.88 10.73 -1.79
CA MET A 128 -4.52 10.39 -1.35
C MET A 128 -3.74 11.65 -0.94
N GLN A 129 -3.72 12.68 -1.78
CA GLN A 129 -3.06 13.95 -1.45
C GLN A 129 -3.66 14.61 -0.20
N GLY A 130 -4.98 14.51 -0.01
CA GLY A 130 -5.66 15.01 1.19
C GLY A 130 -5.24 14.27 2.45
N LEU A 131 -5.01 12.95 2.37
CA LEU A 131 -4.55 12.12 3.48
C LEU A 131 -3.05 12.36 3.78
N ILE A 132 -2.20 12.42 2.76
CA ILE A 132 -0.78 12.77 2.91
C ILE A 132 -0.64 14.14 3.59
N LYS A 133 -1.42 15.15 3.17
CA LYS A 133 -1.42 16.48 3.81
C LYS A 133 -1.86 16.47 5.28
N LYS A 134 -2.62 15.46 5.71
CA LYS A 134 -2.99 15.26 7.12
C LYS A 134 -1.93 14.51 7.92
N GLY A 135 -0.91 13.95 7.25
CA GLY A 135 0.18 13.20 7.87
C GLY A 135 -0.04 11.69 7.95
N TYR A 136 -0.90 11.13 7.08
CA TYR A 136 -0.93 9.68 6.87
C TYR A 136 0.22 9.25 5.95
N GLU A 137 0.86 8.13 6.26
CA GLU A 137 1.74 7.44 5.32
C GLU A 137 0.90 6.66 4.31
N VAL A 138 1.26 6.77 3.03
CA VAL A 138 0.61 6.05 1.94
C VAL A 138 1.64 5.15 1.27
N PHE A 139 1.29 3.88 1.15
CA PHE A 139 2.04 2.85 0.45
C PHE A 139 1.23 2.34 -0.73
N LEU A 140 1.91 1.87 -1.77
CA LEU A 140 1.26 1.38 -2.98
C LEU A 140 1.75 -0.03 -3.34
N ALA A 141 0.83 -0.86 -3.82
CA ALA A 141 1.17 -2.02 -4.62
C ALA A 141 0.89 -1.70 -6.09
N VAL A 142 1.88 -1.93 -6.95
CA VAL A 142 1.81 -1.69 -8.39
C VAL A 142 1.85 -3.01 -9.17
N PRO A 143 1.34 -3.05 -10.42
CA PRO A 143 1.43 -4.23 -11.26
C PRO A 143 2.87 -4.68 -11.45
N ASP A 144 3.09 -5.99 -11.56
CA ASP A 144 4.44 -6.55 -11.71
C ASP A 144 5.13 -6.10 -13.00
N ASP A 145 4.35 -5.82 -14.05
CA ASP A 145 4.75 -5.44 -15.39
C ASP A 145 4.79 -3.92 -15.62
N LEU A 146 4.46 -3.11 -14.62
CA LEU A 146 4.51 -1.64 -14.74
C LEU A 146 5.96 -1.19 -15.04
N PRO A 147 6.23 -0.39 -16.08
CA PRO A 147 7.57 0.11 -16.36
C PRO A 147 8.13 0.95 -15.20
N GLU A 148 9.45 0.96 -15.00
CA GLU A 148 10.09 1.80 -13.98
C GLU A 148 9.83 3.30 -14.20
N SER A 149 9.69 3.72 -15.46
CA SER A 149 9.35 5.11 -15.82
C SER A 149 7.98 5.56 -15.32
N ASP A 150 7.10 4.59 -15.05
CA ASP A 150 5.70 4.83 -14.69
C ASP A 150 5.46 4.54 -13.20
N LEU A 151 6.52 4.24 -12.44
CA LEU A 151 6.43 4.07 -11.00
C LEU A 151 6.00 5.38 -10.32
N PRO A 152 5.17 5.29 -9.27
CA PRO A 152 4.76 6.47 -8.52
C PRO A 152 6.00 7.11 -7.86
N PRO A 153 6.12 8.45 -7.91
CA PRO A 153 7.20 9.15 -7.23
C PRO A 153 7.03 9.07 -5.71
N SER A 154 8.12 9.30 -4.97
CA SER A 154 8.13 9.30 -3.49
C SER A 154 7.18 10.33 -2.86
N THR A 155 6.80 11.38 -3.61
CA THR A 155 5.79 12.36 -3.17
C THR A 155 4.37 11.79 -3.14
N THR A 156 4.12 10.69 -3.83
CA THR A 156 2.82 10.01 -3.91
C THR A 156 2.72 8.87 -2.92
N ALA A 157 3.81 8.14 -2.70
CA ALA A 157 3.87 7.02 -1.79
C ALA A 157 5.27 6.86 -1.19
N THR A 158 5.32 6.56 0.11
CA THR A 158 6.57 6.37 0.84
C THR A 158 7.21 5.03 0.50
N LEU A 159 6.39 3.97 0.39
CA LEU A 159 6.82 2.63 0.02
C LEU A 159 5.99 2.10 -1.15
N VAL A 160 6.65 1.40 -2.06
CA VAL A 160 6.03 0.86 -3.28
C VAL A 160 6.45 -0.58 -3.46
N TRP A 161 5.50 -1.51 -3.53
CA TRP A 161 5.76 -2.91 -3.84
C TRP A 161 5.27 -3.28 -5.23
N ARG A 162 5.98 -4.19 -5.88
CA ARG A 162 5.39 -5.04 -6.93
C ARG A 162 4.39 -5.98 -6.27
N TRP A 163 3.26 -6.24 -6.91
CA TRP A 163 2.20 -7.06 -6.32
C TRP A 163 2.69 -8.44 -5.87
N LYS A 164 3.43 -9.16 -6.72
CA LYS A 164 3.97 -10.48 -6.34
C LYS A 164 4.97 -10.40 -5.21
N SER A 165 5.82 -9.38 -5.19
CA SER A 165 6.78 -9.17 -4.10
C SER A 165 6.07 -8.93 -2.77
N LEU A 166 5.02 -8.10 -2.74
CA LEU A 166 4.18 -7.95 -1.55
C LEU A 166 3.53 -9.27 -1.14
N PHE A 167 3.03 -10.04 -2.12
CA PHE A 167 2.45 -11.37 -1.90
C PHE A 167 3.45 -12.42 -1.44
N ASP A 168 4.74 -12.16 -1.57
CA ASP A 168 5.84 -12.98 -1.09
C ASP A 168 6.41 -12.51 0.25
N GLY A 169 5.98 -11.34 0.73
CA GLY A 169 6.51 -10.72 1.93
C GLY A 169 7.93 -10.21 1.72
N ASP A 170 8.27 -9.89 0.47
CA ASP A 170 9.55 -9.31 0.08
C ASP A 170 9.58 -7.80 0.36
N VAL A 171 10.78 -7.24 0.23
CA VAL A 171 11.04 -5.80 0.42
C VAL A 171 10.36 -4.95 -0.67
N PRO A 172 10.03 -3.69 -0.37
CA PRO A 172 9.54 -2.74 -1.37
C PRO A 172 10.62 -2.49 -2.43
N LEU A 173 10.20 -1.90 -3.55
CA LEU A 173 11.12 -1.30 -4.51
C LEU A 173 11.92 -0.22 -3.78
N ASP A 174 13.25 -0.24 -3.95
CA ASP A 174 14.10 0.85 -3.49
C ASP A 174 13.54 2.15 -4.10
N ALA A 175 12.96 2.99 -3.25
CA ALA A 175 12.56 4.33 -3.63
C ALA A 175 13.86 5.09 -3.88
N GLY A 176 14.34 5.02 -5.14
CA GLY A 176 15.62 5.52 -5.63
C GLY A 176 16.49 6.15 -4.56
N SER A 177 17.44 5.39 -4.02
CA SER A 177 18.60 6.02 -3.43
C SER A 177 19.15 6.93 -4.52
N ASP A 178 19.11 8.24 -4.31
CA ASP A 178 19.95 9.17 -5.05
C ASP A 178 21.37 8.63 -4.86
N SER A 179 21.85 7.89 -5.86
CA SER A 179 23.23 7.52 -5.94
C SER A 179 23.95 8.83 -6.13
N ASP A 180 24.53 9.34 -5.05
CA ASP A 180 25.58 10.35 -5.10
C ASP A 180 26.63 9.85 -6.10
N GLU A 181 26.54 10.30 -7.35
CA GLU A 181 27.63 10.20 -8.30
C GLU A 181 28.74 11.11 -7.78
N ASP A 182 29.63 10.49 -7.01
CA ASP A 182 30.92 11.02 -6.59
C ASP A 182 31.68 11.51 -7.84
N GLU A 183 31.67 12.83 -8.08
CA GLU A 183 32.48 13.49 -9.11
C GLU A 183 33.98 13.37 -8.76
N GLY A 184 34.54 12.19 -9.00
CA GLY A 184 35.97 11.93 -9.01
C GLY A 184 36.64 12.47 -10.28
N SER A 185 36.61 13.79 -10.54
CA SER A 185 37.44 14.38 -11.59
C SER A 185 38.84 14.71 -11.07
N SER A 186 39.73 13.72 -11.16
CA SER A 186 41.19 13.94 -11.08
C SER A 186 41.67 14.80 -12.24
N GLN A 187 41.99 16.07 -11.97
CA GLN A 187 42.75 16.91 -12.88
C GLN A 187 44.20 16.41 -12.97
N LYS A 188 44.55 15.78 -14.09
CA LYS A 188 45.94 15.74 -14.56
C LYS A 188 46.26 17.10 -15.18
N ILE A 189 47.22 17.81 -14.61
CA ILE A 189 47.90 18.92 -15.28
C ILE A 189 49.35 18.49 -15.50
N ASN A 190 49.78 18.65 -16.75
CA ASN A 190 51.10 18.39 -17.31
C ASN A 190 52.26 18.98 -16.52
#